data_AF-A0AAW1BFU9-F1
#
_entry.id   AF-A0AAW1BFU9-F1
#
_cell.length_a   1.000
_cell.length_b   1.000
_cell.length_c   1.000
_cell.angle_alpha   90.00
_cell.angle_beta   90.00
_cell.angle_gamma   90.00
#
_symmetry.space_group_name_H-M   'P 1'
#
loop_
_entity.id
_entity.type
_entity.pdbx_description
1 polymer ?
#
loop_
_entity_poly.entity_id
_entity_poly.type
_entity_poly.pdbx_seq_one_letter_code
_entity_poly.pdbx_strand_id
1 'polypeptide(L)'
;MSICGAGCSETSQISKYIGSINSSKNNHKTKCSQMEEEVQFIKCVIQDPLWLVMPNADDTVMMTYQIPSRQLETVLKNDKLKLKQMQMFQPIFTEKQKRELLEVHPWIQKGELPQALANLVCINCEEGS
;
A
#
# COMPACT_ATOMS: atom_id res chain seq x y z
N MET A 1 24.92 22.48 -46.47
CA MET A 1 24.28 21.27 -47.06
C MET A 1 25.36 20.20 -47.21
N SER A 2 25.28 19.13 -46.40
CA SER A 2 25.90 17.80 -46.55
C SER A 2 26.05 17.18 -45.14
N ILE A 3 25.94 15.90 -44.82
CA ILE A 3 25.38 14.65 -45.38
C ILE A 3 25.56 13.62 -44.21
N CYS A 4 24.80 12.52 -44.21
CA CYS A 4 24.97 11.26 -43.41
C CYS A 4 24.65 11.31 -41.91
N GLY A 5 24.10 10.28 -41.25
CA GLY A 5 23.73 8.91 -41.63
C GLY A 5 23.61 8.05 -40.34
N ALA A 6 22.54 7.24 -40.25
CA ALA A 6 22.27 6.07 -39.40
C ALA A 6 22.90 5.87 -37.99
N GLY A 7 22.07 5.46 -37.02
CA GLY A 7 22.51 4.55 -35.93
C GLY A 7 21.81 4.70 -34.58
N CYS A 8 20.94 3.73 -34.26
CA CYS A 8 20.68 3.12 -32.93
C CYS A 8 20.54 4.00 -31.66
N SER A 9 19.38 3.93 -31.00
CA SER A 9 19.21 3.11 -29.77
C SER A 9 17.92 3.46 -29.03
N GLU A 10 17.12 2.43 -28.76
CA GLU A 10 16.11 2.41 -27.70
C GLU A 10 16.76 2.82 -26.37
N THR A 11 16.23 3.85 -25.70
CA THR A 11 16.42 3.99 -24.26
C THR A 11 15.12 4.46 -23.62
N SER A 12 14.36 3.49 -23.12
CA SER A 12 13.20 3.66 -22.27
C SER A 12 13.59 4.47 -21.04
N GLN A 13 13.08 5.70 -20.98
CA GLN A 13 13.16 6.59 -19.83
C GLN A 13 12.32 6.00 -18.69
N ILE A 14 12.93 5.43 -17.66
CA ILE A 14 12.33 5.34 -16.32
C ILE A 14 13.46 5.44 -15.27
N SER A 15 13.48 6.61 -14.64
CA SER A 15 13.87 6.91 -13.26
C SER A 15 14.97 6.09 -12.59
N LYS A 16 16.21 6.54 -12.72
CA LYS A 16 17.26 6.30 -11.71
C LYS A 16 17.30 7.47 -10.73
N TYR A 17 16.44 7.45 -9.72
CA TYR A 17 16.55 8.32 -8.55
C TYR A 17 16.09 7.56 -7.30
N ILE A 18 16.98 6.71 -6.78
CA ILE A 18 16.98 6.38 -5.36
C ILE A 18 18.29 6.97 -4.83
N GLY A 19 18.16 8.12 -4.16
CA GLY A 19 19.28 8.88 -3.64
C GLY A 19 19.95 8.15 -2.48
N SER A 20 21.18 7.70 -2.70
CA SER A 20 22.09 7.39 -1.60
C SER A 20 22.70 8.69 -1.09
N ILE A 21 22.20 9.06 0.08
CA ILE A 21 22.55 10.14 0.99
C ILE A 21 24.08 10.36 1.08
N ASN A 22 24.50 11.62 0.96
CA ASN A 22 25.89 12.10 0.97
C ASN A 22 26.76 11.47 2.07
N SER A 23 27.73 10.65 1.67
CA SER A 23 28.75 10.12 2.59
C SER A 23 29.95 11.06 2.67
N SER A 24 30.33 11.37 3.92
CA SER A 24 31.23 12.42 4.35
C SER A 24 32.66 12.30 3.82
N LYS A 25 33.22 13.45 3.45
CA LYS A 25 34.60 13.67 3.00
C LYS A 25 35.59 13.46 4.16
N ASN A 26 36.38 12.40 4.10
CA ASN A 26 37.64 12.29 4.84
C ASN A 26 38.75 11.86 3.88
N ASN A 27 39.73 12.75 3.67
CA ASN A 27 40.95 12.48 2.94
C ASN A 27 41.98 11.93 3.94
N HIS A 28 42.55 10.75 3.72
CA HIS A 28 43.98 10.50 4.02
C HIS A 28 44.48 9.31 3.20
N LYS A 29 45.59 9.52 2.49
CA LYS A 29 46.40 8.50 1.77
C LYS A 29 46.74 7.33 2.71
N THR A 30 46.80 6.10 2.20
CA THR A 30 47.96 5.17 2.26
C THR A 30 47.57 3.81 1.62
N LYS A 31 48.48 3.22 0.83
CA LYS A 31 48.37 1.88 0.21
C LYS A 31 48.46 0.76 1.27
N CYS A 32 47.64 -0.28 1.16
CA CYS A 32 47.94 -1.66 1.60
C CYS A 32 47.00 -2.62 0.85
N SER A 33 47.57 -3.47 -0.01
CA SER A 33 47.82 -4.89 0.25
C SER A 33 46.59 -5.73 -0.11
N GLN A 34 46.65 -6.27 -1.32
CA GLN A 34 46.16 -7.60 -1.73
C GLN A 34 45.48 -8.37 -0.58
N MET A 35 44.20 -8.09 -0.36
CA MET A 35 43.29 -8.93 0.38
C MET A 35 42.48 -9.63 -0.69
N GLU A 36 42.63 -10.93 -0.80
CA GLU A 36 41.66 -11.79 -1.45
C GLU A 36 40.34 -11.61 -0.68
N GLU A 37 39.59 -10.57 -1.01
CA GLU A 37 38.19 -10.47 -0.64
C GLU A 37 37.50 -11.53 -1.49
N GLU A 38 37.40 -12.73 -0.92
CA GLU A 38 36.26 -13.61 -1.14
C GLU A 38 35.02 -12.73 -0.90
N VAL A 39 34.58 -12.06 -1.96
CA VAL A 39 33.34 -11.31 -1.98
C VAL A 39 32.29 -12.37 -1.74
N GLN A 40 31.92 -12.57 -0.47
CA GLN A 40 30.71 -13.27 -0.12
C GLN A 40 29.62 -12.58 -0.92
N PHE A 41 29.25 -13.19 -2.03
CA PHE A 41 28.20 -12.72 -2.91
C PHE A 41 26.98 -12.62 -2.01
N ILE A 42 26.65 -11.40 -1.58
CA ILE A 42 25.36 -11.13 -0.98
C ILE A 42 24.39 -11.37 -2.14
N LYS A 43 23.89 -12.60 -2.21
CA LYS A 43 22.92 -13.04 -3.20
C LYS A 43 21.66 -12.26 -2.89
N CYS A 44 21.47 -11.14 -3.57
CA CYS A 44 20.23 -10.41 -3.58
C CYS A 44 19.17 -11.32 -4.22
N VAL A 45 18.46 -12.09 -3.39
CA VAL A 45 17.28 -12.84 -3.82
C VAL A 45 16.12 -11.85 -3.76
N ILE A 46 15.58 -11.53 -4.93
CA ILE A 46 14.30 -10.82 -5.01
C ILE A 46 13.26 -11.76 -4.40
N GLN A 47 12.63 -11.31 -3.32
CA GLN A 47 11.54 -12.02 -2.68
C GLN A 47 10.21 -11.51 -3.23
N ASP A 48 9.22 -12.39 -3.24
CA ASP A 48 7.84 -12.01 -3.51
C ASP A 48 7.35 -11.00 -2.46
N PRO A 49 6.38 -10.14 -2.82
CA PRO A 49 5.82 -9.20 -1.86
C PRO A 49 5.18 -9.92 -0.67
N LEU A 50 5.22 -9.29 0.51
CA LEU A 50 4.82 -9.91 1.78
C LEU A 50 3.40 -10.51 1.78
N TRP A 51 2.48 -9.92 1.03
CA TRP A 51 1.10 -10.39 0.89
C TRP A 51 0.97 -11.65 0.03
N LEU A 52 2.01 -12.10 -0.67
CA LEU A 52 2.10 -13.42 -1.29
C LEU A 52 2.86 -14.43 -0.42
N VAL A 53 3.81 -13.94 0.39
CA VAL A 53 4.69 -14.81 1.18
C VAL A 53 3.98 -15.43 2.39
N MET A 54 3.09 -14.69 3.05
CA MET A 54 2.44 -15.11 4.29
C MET A 54 1.12 -15.91 4.14
N PRO A 55 0.23 -15.60 3.18
CA PRO A 55 -0.98 -16.39 3.01
C PRO A 55 -0.74 -17.67 2.22
N ASN A 56 -1.66 -18.63 2.32
CA ASN A 56 -1.68 -19.76 1.41
C ASN A 56 -2.14 -19.27 0.03
N ALA A 57 -1.22 -19.20 -0.92
CA ALA A 57 -1.46 -18.72 -2.28
C ALA A 57 -1.11 -19.78 -3.34
N ASP A 58 -1.34 -21.06 -3.01
CA ASP A 58 -1.19 -22.16 -3.97
C ASP A 58 -2.27 -22.10 -5.06
N ASP A 59 -2.01 -22.77 -6.19
CA ASP A 59 -2.90 -22.75 -7.36
C ASP A 59 -4.34 -23.17 -7.00
N THR A 60 -4.51 -24.09 -6.04
CA THR A 60 -5.85 -24.53 -5.64
C THR A 60 -6.64 -23.41 -4.97
N VAL A 61 -6.03 -22.67 -4.03
CA VAL A 61 -6.66 -21.53 -3.37
C VAL A 61 -6.85 -20.36 -4.34
N MET A 62 -5.87 -20.09 -5.21
CA MET A 62 -6.00 -19.04 -6.22
C MET A 62 -7.15 -19.29 -7.20
N MET A 63 -7.46 -20.57 -7.49
CA MET A 63 -8.49 -20.92 -8.47
C MET A 63 -9.86 -21.23 -7.88
N THR A 64 -9.94 -21.73 -6.64
CA THR A 64 -11.20 -22.29 -6.10
C THR A 64 -11.68 -21.65 -4.80
N TYR A 65 -10.90 -20.76 -4.20
CA TYR A 65 -11.28 -20.19 -2.91
C TYR A 65 -12.56 -19.36 -3.00
N GLN A 66 -13.52 -19.70 -2.13
CA GLN A 66 -14.74 -18.95 -1.94
C GLN A 66 -14.81 -18.45 -0.50
N ILE A 67 -15.24 -17.21 -0.31
CA ILE A 67 -15.46 -16.66 1.03
C ILE A 67 -16.68 -17.38 1.62
N PRO A 68 -16.55 -18.04 2.79
CA PRO A 68 -17.66 -18.78 3.38
C PRO A 68 -18.78 -17.82 3.78
N SER A 69 -20.03 -18.27 3.60
CA SER A 69 -21.21 -17.52 4.06
C SER A 69 -21.20 -17.41 5.59
N ARG A 70 -21.57 -16.23 6.10
CA ARG A 70 -21.56 -15.92 7.53
C ARG A 70 -22.92 -15.36 7.95
N GLN A 71 -23.33 -15.68 9.17
CA GLN A 71 -24.54 -15.11 9.77
C GLN A 71 -24.31 -13.64 10.13
N LEU A 72 -25.15 -12.75 9.58
CA LEU A 72 -25.03 -11.30 9.72
C LEU A 72 -24.99 -10.86 11.19
N GLU A 73 -25.93 -11.34 12.01
CA GLU A 73 -26.03 -10.96 13.43
C GLU A 73 -24.78 -11.33 14.23
N THR A 74 -24.22 -12.51 13.97
CA THR A 74 -23.03 -13.01 14.65
C THR A 74 -21.81 -12.16 14.32
N VAL A 75 -21.63 -11.81 13.04
CA VAL A 75 -20.55 -10.92 12.60
C VAL A 75 -20.70 -9.53 13.24
N LEU A 76 -21.89 -8.94 13.18
CA LEU A 76 -22.15 -7.62 13.77
C LEU A 76 -21.94 -7.60 15.29
N LYS A 77 -22.31 -8.66 16.00
CA LYS A 77 -22.07 -8.78 17.44
C LYS A 77 -20.58 -8.79 17.76
N ASN A 78 -19.80 -9.56 17.00
CA ASN A 78 -18.35 -9.65 17.19
C ASN A 78 -17.66 -8.31 16.87
N ASP A 79 -18.07 -7.64 15.80
CA ASP A 79 -17.50 -6.35 15.42
C ASP A 79 -17.85 -5.25 16.44
N LYS A 80 -19.06 -5.26 17.01
CA LYS A 80 -19.41 -4.37 18.13
C LYS A 80 -18.48 -4.54 19.35
N LEU A 81 -18.07 -5.77 19.67
CA LEU A 81 -17.13 -6.01 20.76
C LEU A 81 -15.73 -5.45 20.46
N LYS A 82 -15.25 -5.63 19.22
CA LYS A 82 -13.98 -5.04 18.77
C LYS A 82 -14.03 -3.51 18.75
N LEU A 83 -15.14 -2.93 18.29
CA LEU A 83 -15.33 -1.47 18.27
C LEU A 83 -15.28 -0.86 19.67
N LYS A 84 -15.79 -1.55 20.70
CA LYS A 84 -15.65 -1.09 22.09
C LYS A 84 -14.19 -0.98 22.52
N GLN A 85 -13.35 -1.92 22.09
CA GLN A 85 -11.90 -1.86 22.37
C GLN A 85 -11.20 -0.77 21.56
N MET A 86 -11.66 -0.53 20.33
CA MET A 86 -11.09 0.48 19.43
C MET A 86 -11.62 1.90 19.67
N GLN A 87 -12.58 2.08 20.58
CA GLN A 87 -13.22 3.38 20.83
C GLN A 87 -12.20 4.45 21.23
N MET A 88 -11.20 4.08 22.03
CA MET A 88 -10.15 5.00 22.49
C MET A 88 -9.16 5.40 21.38
N PHE A 89 -9.13 4.66 20.28
CA PHE A 89 -8.26 4.91 19.13
C PHE A 89 -8.98 5.60 17.98
N GLN A 90 -10.23 6.02 18.20
CA GLN A 90 -10.97 6.80 17.21
C GLN A 90 -10.31 8.17 17.00
N PRO A 91 -10.32 8.71 15.77
CA PRO A 91 -9.71 9.99 15.48
C PRO A 91 -10.41 11.11 16.26
N ILE A 92 -9.62 11.90 16.99
CA ILE A 92 -10.08 13.08 17.70
C ILE A 92 -9.74 14.30 16.84
N PHE A 93 -10.76 15.02 16.39
CA PHE A 93 -10.59 16.19 15.54
C PHE A 93 -10.52 17.48 16.36
N THR A 94 -9.63 18.37 15.95
CA THR A 94 -9.59 19.76 16.44
C THR A 94 -10.75 20.58 15.87
N GLU A 95 -11.09 21.71 16.51
CA GLU A 95 -12.19 22.57 16.04
C GLU A 95 -11.99 23.12 14.61
N LYS A 96 -10.74 23.36 14.20
CA LYS A 96 -10.43 23.74 12.82
C LYS A 96 -10.76 22.61 11.85
N GLN A 97 -10.29 21.39 12.13
CA GLN A 97 -10.55 20.21 11.30
C GLN A 97 -12.03 19.85 11.26
N LYS A 98 -12.76 20.01 12.36
CA LYS A 98 -14.20 19.83 12.38
C LYS A 98 -14.88 20.78 11.39
N ARG A 99 -14.55 22.07 11.40
CA ARG A 99 -15.12 23.03 10.44
C ARG A 99 -14.87 22.62 8.98
N GLU A 100 -13.64 22.23 8.66
CA GLU A 100 -13.28 21.73 7.32
C GLU A 100 -14.08 20.46 6.95
N LEU A 101 -14.26 19.54 7.91
CA LEU A 101 -15.03 18.32 7.71
C LEU A 101 -16.53 18.60 7.51
N LEU A 102 -17.11 19.57 8.22
CA LEU A 102 -18.53 19.88 8.08
C LEU A 102 -18.90 20.44 6.71
N GLU A 103 -17.97 21.16 6.05
CA GLU A 103 -18.17 21.69 4.71
C GLU A 103 -18.31 20.58 3.64
N VAL A 104 -17.58 19.47 3.81
CA VAL A 104 -17.55 18.36 2.84
C VAL A 104 -18.47 17.19 3.27
N HIS A 105 -18.65 17.01 4.56
CA HIS A 105 -19.33 15.86 5.17
C HIS A 105 -20.39 16.32 6.20
N PRO A 106 -21.58 16.74 5.73
CA PRO A 106 -22.64 17.28 6.60
C PRO A 106 -23.13 16.30 7.67
N TRP A 107 -23.01 14.99 7.42
CA TRP A 107 -23.45 13.93 8.34
C TRP A 107 -22.67 13.93 9.67
N ILE A 108 -21.44 14.47 9.69
CA ILE A 108 -20.62 14.57 10.90
C ILE A 108 -21.25 15.53 11.92
N GLN A 109 -21.89 16.62 11.47
CA GLN A 109 -22.57 17.56 12.37
C GLN A 109 -23.82 16.96 12.98
N LYS A 110 -24.57 16.21 12.17
CA LYS A 110 -25.88 15.65 12.55
C LYS A 110 -25.76 14.35 13.33
N GLY A 111 -24.58 13.72 13.35
CA GLY A 111 -24.39 12.39 13.89
C GLY A 111 -25.12 11.31 13.07
N GLU A 112 -25.32 11.58 11.78
CA GLU A 112 -26.01 10.69 10.86
C GLU A 112 -25.04 9.75 10.14
N LEU A 113 -25.58 8.72 9.50
CA LEU A 113 -24.80 7.86 8.61
C LEU A 113 -24.45 8.62 7.33
N PRO A 114 -23.23 8.45 6.78
CA PRO A 114 -22.88 8.95 5.46
C PRO A 114 -23.87 8.44 4.40
N GLN A 115 -24.28 9.29 3.47
CA GLN A 115 -25.22 8.92 2.41
C GLN A 115 -24.75 7.70 1.60
N ALA A 116 -23.44 7.55 1.37
CA ALA A 116 -22.87 6.40 0.68
C ALA A 116 -23.08 5.06 1.41
N LEU A 117 -23.29 5.09 2.73
CA LEU A 117 -23.54 3.92 3.57
C LEU A 117 -25.04 3.71 3.87
N ALA A 118 -25.91 4.62 3.42
CA ALA A 118 -27.34 4.55 3.69
C ALA A 118 -28.09 3.54 2.79
N ASN A 119 -27.39 2.90 1.85
CA ASN A 119 -27.96 1.88 0.96
C ASN A 119 -27.95 0.51 1.63
N LEU A 120 -29.03 -0.26 1.44
CA LEU A 120 -29.15 -1.62 1.98
C LEU A 120 -28.34 -2.63 1.16
N VAL A 121 -28.17 -2.37 -0.13
CA VAL A 121 -27.48 -3.26 -1.06
C VAL A 121 -26.65 -2.44 -2.06
N CYS A 122 -25.87 -3.13 -2.89
CA CYS A 122 -25.11 -2.49 -3.97
C CYS A 122 -26.08 -1.86 -4.98
N ILE A 123 -25.94 -0.56 -5.24
CA ILE A 123 -26.82 0.23 -6.13
C ILE A 123 -27.01 -0.43 -7.50
N ASN A 124 -25.95 -1.01 -8.07
CA ASN A 124 -26.00 -1.62 -9.42
C ASN A 124 -26.55 -3.05 -9.43
N CYS A 125 -26.77 -3.67 -8.27
CA CYS A 125 -27.34 -5.02 -8.16
C CYS A 125 -28.84 -5.01 -7.84
N GLU A 126 -29.39 -3.88 -7.39
CA GLU A 126 -30.84 -3.72 -7.12
C GLU A 126 -31.67 -3.52 -8.39
N GLU A 127 -31.10 -2.90 -9.44
CA GLU A 127 -31.83 -2.60 -10.69
C GLU A 127 -32.02 -3.82 -11.61
N GLY A 128 -31.36 -4.94 -11.31
CA GLY A 128 -31.36 -6.15 -12.15
C GLY A 128 -32.03 -7.39 -11.53
N SER A 129 -32.69 -7.23 -10.37
CA SER A 129 -33.37 -8.32 -9.63
C SER A 129 -34.88 -8.26 -9.76
#